data_AF-A0A139K9A2-F1
#
_entry.id   AF-A0A139K9A2-F1
#
_cell.length_a   1.000
_cell.length_b   1.000
_cell.length_c   1.000
_cell.angle_alpha   90.00
_cell.angle_beta   90.00
_cell.angle_gamma   90.00
#
_symmetry.space_group_name_H-M   'P 1'
#
loop_
_entity.id
_entity.type
_entity.pdbx_description
1 polymer ?
#
loop_
_entity_poly.entity_id
_entity_poly.type
_entity_poly.pdbx_seq_one_letter_code
_entity_poly.pdbx_strand_id
1 'polypeptide(L)'
;MTDEKKIEEQAPEQGEEKVEAVVLDENVLEQLLVGCIWDVLRRMHRVATKAITPDQATEEDDAIARHLARTLMGENPGFTSALPLVGPALVEELRKLPDYAEDELPEEIDSANPRAVMVYVCRTFLHGIYDMVRTLTKADEMTPEKLSETVNSTAALWTLRFTGRRTDKLN
;
A
#
# COMPACT_ATOMS: atom_id res chain seq x y z
N MET A 1 -34.13 48.58 35.53
CA MET A 1 -33.50 47.33 36.01
C MET A 1 -33.67 46.33 34.90
N THR A 2 -32.57 46.12 34.18
CA THR A 2 -32.46 45.29 32.98
C THR A 2 -32.02 43.91 33.44
N ASP A 3 -32.87 42.90 33.31
CA ASP A 3 -32.52 41.50 33.57
C ASP A 3 -31.95 40.89 32.29
N GLU A 4 -30.63 40.88 32.20
CA GLU A 4 -29.86 40.17 31.17
C GLU A 4 -29.96 38.65 31.43
N LYS A 5 -30.86 37.98 30.70
CA LYS A 5 -30.83 36.53 30.57
C LYS A 5 -29.58 36.14 29.77
N LYS A 6 -28.55 35.73 30.50
CA LYS A 6 -27.36 35.05 29.98
C LYS A 6 -27.78 33.75 29.29
N ILE A 7 -27.72 33.74 27.97
CA ILE A 7 -27.86 32.53 27.15
C ILE A 7 -26.51 31.82 27.22
N GLU A 8 -26.45 30.70 27.95
CA GLU A 8 -25.31 29.78 27.86
C GLU A 8 -25.38 29.07 26.51
N GLU A 9 -24.54 29.52 25.59
CA GLU A 9 -24.23 28.87 24.32
C GLU A 9 -23.50 27.56 24.64
N GLN A 10 -24.24 26.45 24.64
CA GLN A 10 -23.64 25.12 24.65
C GLN A 10 -22.97 24.90 23.30
N ALA A 11 -21.64 24.94 23.29
CA ALA A 11 -20.85 24.43 22.17
C ALA A 11 -21.22 22.96 21.91
N PRO A 12 -21.41 22.54 20.64
CA PRO A 12 -21.59 21.14 20.37
C PRO A 12 -20.26 20.43 20.66
N GLU A 13 -20.24 19.56 21.66
CA GLU A 13 -19.19 18.55 21.79
C GLU A 13 -19.25 17.68 20.53
N GLN A 14 -18.36 17.97 19.57
CA GLN A 14 -18.07 17.03 18.49
C GLN A 14 -17.47 15.80 19.17
N GLY A 15 -18.32 14.81 19.46
CA GLY A 15 -17.87 13.49 19.84
C GLY A 15 -16.90 13.01 18.77
N GLU A 16 -15.63 12.93 19.13
CA GLU A 16 -14.64 12.22 18.32
C GLU A 16 -15.13 10.79 18.19
N GLU A 17 -15.77 10.48 17.06
CA GLU A 17 -16.08 9.12 16.67
C GLU A 17 -14.72 8.43 16.56
N LYS A 18 -14.33 7.70 17.61
CA LYS A 18 -13.11 6.89 17.60
C LYS A 18 -13.30 5.86 16.49
N VAL A 19 -12.74 6.15 15.33
CA VAL A 19 -12.65 5.21 14.22
C VAL A 19 -11.92 3.99 14.77
N GLU A 20 -12.65 2.89 14.90
CA GLU A 20 -12.10 1.66 15.43
C GLU A 20 -11.01 1.18 14.46
N ALA A 21 -9.79 0.99 14.97
CA ALA A 21 -8.67 0.59 14.14
C ALA A 21 -8.92 -0.80 13.55
N VAL A 22 -8.72 -0.94 12.24
CA VAL A 22 -8.88 -2.22 11.55
C VAL A 22 -7.75 -3.15 11.97
N VAL A 23 -8.07 -4.39 12.33
CA VAL A 23 -7.05 -5.41 12.60
C VAL A 23 -6.38 -5.79 11.28
N LEU A 24 -5.10 -5.48 11.14
CA LEU A 24 -4.30 -5.84 9.97
C LEU A 24 -3.75 -7.26 10.15
N ASP A 25 -4.54 -8.24 9.77
CA ASP A 25 -4.08 -9.62 9.57
C ASP A 25 -3.64 -9.86 8.11
N GLU A 26 -3.23 -11.10 7.80
CA GLU A 26 -2.74 -11.45 6.46
C GLU A 26 -3.81 -11.32 5.38
N ASN A 27 -5.08 -11.63 5.70
CA ASN A 27 -6.19 -11.54 4.76
C ASN A 27 -6.53 -10.07 4.49
N VAL A 28 -6.57 -9.23 5.53
CA VAL A 28 -6.77 -7.78 5.39
C VAL A 28 -5.61 -7.17 4.59
N LEU A 29 -4.37 -7.58 4.83
CA LEU A 29 -3.23 -7.15 4.03
C LEU A 29 -3.41 -7.52 2.55
N GLU A 30 -3.77 -8.77 2.24
CA GLU A 30 -3.99 -9.19 0.85
C GLU A 30 -5.08 -8.37 0.17
N GLN A 31 -6.21 -8.12 0.85
CA GLN A 31 -7.30 -7.28 0.33
C GLN A 31 -6.85 -5.84 0.11
N LEU A 32 -6.01 -5.27 0.99
CA LEU A 32 -5.42 -3.95 0.80
C LEU A 32 -4.53 -3.91 -0.45
N LEU A 33 -3.72 -4.95 -0.68
CA LEU A 33 -2.87 -5.05 -1.87
C LEU A 33 -3.71 -5.18 -3.14
N VAL A 34 -4.76 -6.02 -3.14
CA VAL A 34 -5.73 -6.12 -4.25
C VAL A 34 -6.35 -4.74 -4.54
N GLY A 35 -6.76 -4.01 -3.50
CA GLY A 35 -7.26 -2.64 -3.61
C GLY A 35 -6.26 -1.69 -4.28
N CYS A 36 -4.99 -1.72 -3.83
CA CYS A 36 -3.92 -0.92 -4.43
C CYS A 36 -3.73 -1.24 -5.92
N ILE A 37 -3.78 -2.53 -6.29
CA ILE A 37 -3.65 -2.96 -7.69
C ILE A 37 -4.79 -2.39 -8.53
N TRP A 38 -6.04 -2.53 -8.07
CA TRP A 38 -7.19 -1.96 -8.78
C TRP A 38 -7.15 -0.43 -8.86
N ASP A 39 -6.62 0.24 -7.85
CA ASP A 39 -6.44 1.70 -7.86
C ASP A 39 -5.44 2.14 -8.94
N VAL A 40 -4.31 1.44 -9.09
CA VAL A 40 -3.35 1.68 -10.17
C VAL A 40 -4.00 1.44 -11.53
N LEU A 41 -4.72 0.32 -11.70
CA LEU A 41 -5.43 0.03 -12.96
C LEU A 41 -6.46 1.12 -13.31
N ARG A 42 -7.22 1.62 -12.32
CA ARG A 42 -8.13 2.75 -12.49
C ARG A 42 -7.41 4.03 -12.89
N ARG A 43 -6.23 4.31 -12.31
CA ARG A 43 -5.40 5.46 -12.71
C ARG A 43 -4.84 5.31 -14.13
N MET A 44 -4.35 4.13 -14.51
CA MET A 44 -3.92 3.85 -15.89
C MET A 44 -5.04 4.14 -16.88
N HIS A 45 -6.27 3.70 -16.58
CA HIS A 45 -7.44 4.03 -17.40
C HIS A 45 -7.70 5.54 -17.45
N ARG A 46 -7.67 6.25 -16.31
CA ARG A 46 -7.85 7.71 -16.25
C ARG A 46 -6.78 8.46 -17.07
N VAL A 47 -5.53 8.00 -17.08
CA VAL A 47 -4.46 8.55 -17.95
C VAL A 47 -4.79 8.29 -19.42
N ALA A 48 -5.18 7.06 -19.77
CA ALA A 48 -5.53 6.69 -21.14
C ALA A 48 -6.72 7.51 -21.68
N THR A 49 -7.71 7.82 -20.84
CA THR A 49 -8.84 8.69 -21.18
C THR A 49 -8.55 10.19 -21.02
N LYS A 50 -7.28 10.57 -20.74
CA LYS A 50 -6.83 11.97 -20.54
C LYS A 50 -7.55 12.72 -19.42
N ALA A 51 -8.08 11.99 -18.42
CA ALA A 51 -8.73 12.57 -17.26
C ALA A 51 -7.70 13.08 -16.22
N ILE A 52 -6.51 12.51 -16.19
CA ILE A 52 -5.34 12.97 -15.42
C ILE A 52 -4.07 12.88 -16.26
N THR A 53 -3.02 13.59 -15.87
CA THR A 53 -1.70 13.46 -16.48
C THR A 53 -0.93 12.25 -15.92
N PRO A 54 0.07 11.73 -16.64
CA PRO A 54 0.98 10.71 -16.11
C PRO A 54 1.68 11.15 -14.81
N ASP A 55 2.06 12.43 -14.70
CA ASP A 55 2.71 12.98 -13.50
C ASP A 55 1.77 12.93 -12.29
N GLN A 56 0.49 13.30 -12.47
CA GLN A 56 -0.52 13.20 -11.41
C GLN A 56 -0.74 11.74 -10.98
N ALA A 57 -0.77 10.80 -11.94
CA ALA A 57 -0.89 9.38 -11.60
C ALA A 57 0.31 8.89 -10.77
N THR A 58 1.52 9.35 -11.11
CA THR A 58 2.76 9.02 -10.40
C THR A 58 2.75 9.59 -8.97
N GLU A 59 2.28 10.82 -8.78
CA GLU A 59 2.11 11.42 -7.45
C GLU A 59 1.07 10.67 -6.60
N GLU A 60 -0.07 10.29 -7.19
CA GLU A 60 -1.10 9.49 -6.51
C GLU A 60 -0.56 8.09 -6.13
N ASP A 61 0.21 7.43 -7.01
CA ASP A 61 0.86 6.15 -6.73
C ASP A 61 1.89 6.27 -5.61
N ASP A 62 2.74 7.30 -5.62
CA ASP A 62 3.73 7.52 -4.58
C ASP A 62 3.08 7.81 -3.22
N ALA A 63 1.94 8.51 -3.20
CA ALA A 63 1.15 8.70 -1.99
C ALA A 63 0.64 7.35 -1.43
N ILE A 64 0.19 6.44 -2.29
CA ILE A 64 -0.22 5.08 -1.88
C ILE A 64 1.00 4.28 -1.39
N ALA A 65 2.14 4.37 -2.07
CA ALA A 65 3.37 3.69 -1.65
C ALA A 65 3.76 4.08 -0.22
N ARG A 66 3.75 5.39 0.07
CA ARG A 66 4.04 5.93 1.40
C ARG A 66 2.99 5.54 2.43
N HIS A 67 1.72 5.53 2.06
CA HIS A 67 0.64 5.10 2.95
C HIS A 67 0.78 3.62 3.32
N LEU A 68 1.01 2.75 2.33
CA LEU A 68 1.25 1.33 2.53
C LEU A 68 2.49 1.08 3.37
N ALA A 69 3.59 1.78 3.08
CA ALA A 69 4.81 1.71 3.87
C ALA A 69 4.57 2.11 5.33
N ARG A 70 3.83 3.20 5.59
CA ARG A 70 3.45 3.62 6.94
C ARG A 70 2.63 2.55 7.67
N THR A 71 1.71 1.88 6.96
CA THR A 71 0.93 0.76 7.50
C THR A 71 1.81 -0.42 7.86
N LEU A 72 2.70 -0.86 6.96
CA LEU A 72 3.63 -1.97 7.18
C LEU A 72 4.71 -1.66 8.22
N MET A 73 5.03 -0.38 8.41
CA MET A 73 5.90 0.10 9.48
C MET A 73 5.21 0.13 10.86
N GLY A 74 3.90 -0.13 10.94
CA GLY A 74 3.13 -0.05 12.18
C GLY A 74 2.85 1.39 12.65
N GLU A 75 2.93 2.36 11.74
CA GLU A 75 2.87 3.80 12.02
C GLU A 75 1.52 4.42 11.61
N ASN A 76 0.61 3.62 11.05
CA ASN A 76 -0.72 4.03 10.63
C ASN A 76 -1.74 3.77 11.75
N PRO A 77 -2.29 4.81 12.41
CA PRO A 77 -3.23 4.64 13.51
C PRO A 77 -4.58 4.03 13.09
N GLY A 78 -4.89 4.00 11.79
CA GLY A 78 -6.08 3.32 11.27
C GLY A 78 -6.00 1.81 11.34
N PHE A 79 -4.82 1.24 11.64
CA PHE A 79 -4.60 -0.20 11.73
C PHE A 79 -3.97 -0.61 13.05
N THR A 80 -4.42 -1.74 13.58
CA THR A 80 -3.71 -2.48 14.64
C THR A 80 -3.13 -3.74 14.02
N SER A 81 -1.81 -3.89 14.04
CA SER A 81 -1.17 -5.04 13.38
C SER A 81 -1.41 -6.35 14.13
N ALA A 82 -1.84 -7.37 13.39
CA ALA A 82 -1.80 -8.79 13.75
C ALA A 82 -0.85 -9.60 12.84
N LEU A 83 -0.05 -8.90 12.02
CA LEU A 83 0.94 -9.53 11.15
C LEU A 83 2.11 -10.11 11.96
N PRO A 84 2.76 -11.18 11.48
CA PRO A 84 3.89 -11.79 12.16
C PRO A 84 5.10 -10.84 12.27
N LEU A 85 5.27 -9.94 11.30
CA LEU A 85 6.35 -8.96 11.25
C LEU A 85 5.81 -7.60 10.77
N VAL A 86 6.33 -6.53 11.37
CA VAL A 86 6.10 -5.13 10.98
C VAL A 86 7.36 -4.31 11.24
N GLY A 87 7.42 -3.10 10.68
CA GLY A 87 8.49 -2.16 11.00
C GLY A 87 9.87 -2.65 10.54
N PRO A 88 10.94 -2.27 11.26
CA PRO A 88 12.30 -2.66 10.91
C PRO A 88 12.51 -4.18 10.81
N ALA A 89 11.79 -4.98 11.62
CA ALA A 89 11.92 -6.45 11.57
C ALA A 89 11.44 -7.03 10.23
N LEU A 90 10.39 -6.46 9.63
CA LEU A 90 9.96 -6.84 8.29
C LEU A 90 10.98 -6.40 7.22
N VAL A 91 11.59 -5.22 7.38
CA VAL A 91 12.63 -4.74 6.47
C VAL A 91 13.83 -5.68 6.45
N GLU A 92 14.26 -6.20 7.61
CA GLU A 92 15.36 -7.18 7.66
C GLU A 92 15.04 -8.47 6.90
N GLU A 93 13.78 -8.93 6.87
CA GLU A 93 13.39 -10.06 6.03
C GLU A 93 13.39 -9.70 4.54
N LEU A 94 12.88 -8.51 4.20
CA LEU A 94 12.84 -8.03 2.82
C LEU A 94 14.25 -7.88 2.23
N ARG A 95 15.23 -7.41 3.01
CA ARG A 95 16.64 -7.30 2.58
C ARG A 95 17.29 -8.63 2.22
N LYS A 96 16.71 -9.76 2.61
CA LYS A 96 17.20 -11.08 2.19
C LYS A 96 16.77 -11.45 0.78
N LEU A 97 15.89 -10.67 0.16
CA LEU A 97 15.55 -10.80 -1.25
C LEU A 97 16.60 -10.04 -2.08
N PRO A 98 17.05 -10.60 -3.23
CA PRO A 98 18.11 -9.98 -4.05
C PRO A 98 17.82 -8.52 -4.40
N ASP A 99 16.59 -8.21 -4.80
CA ASP A 99 16.19 -6.88 -5.25
C ASP A 99 16.23 -5.78 -4.16
N TYR A 100 16.37 -6.18 -2.89
CA TYR A 100 16.35 -5.26 -1.74
C TYR A 100 17.58 -5.44 -0.84
N ALA A 101 18.59 -6.18 -1.30
CA ALA A 101 19.88 -6.23 -0.62
C ALA A 101 20.47 -4.82 -0.55
N GLU A 102 21.26 -4.55 0.50
CA GLU A 102 21.77 -3.21 0.78
C GLU A 102 22.58 -2.61 -0.38
N ASP A 103 23.34 -3.44 -1.08
CA ASP A 103 24.17 -3.10 -2.23
C ASP A 103 23.40 -2.99 -3.56
N GLU A 104 22.15 -3.45 -3.59
CA GLU A 104 21.28 -3.40 -4.78
C GLU A 104 20.26 -2.25 -4.73
N LEU A 105 20.19 -1.52 -3.61
CA LEU A 105 19.33 -0.33 -3.51
C LEU A 105 19.89 0.84 -4.35
N PRO A 106 19.01 1.65 -4.98
CA PRO A 106 19.44 2.87 -5.64
C PRO A 106 20.16 3.83 -4.67
N GLU A 107 21.16 4.57 -5.16
CA GLU A 107 21.99 5.46 -4.33
C GLU A 107 21.18 6.53 -3.58
N GLU A 108 20.03 6.95 -4.12
CA GLU A 108 19.13 7.91 -3.49
C GLU A 108 18.33 7.34 -2.29
N ILE A 109 18.33 6.02 -2.11
CA ILE A 109 17.64 5.36 -1.00
C ILE A 109 18.63 5.20 0.16
N ASP A 110 18.34 5.86 1.28
CA ASP A 110 19.08 5.66 2.53
C ASP A 110 18.85 4.23 3.05
N SER A 111 19.81 3.35 2.73
CA SER A 111 19.75 1.93 3.09
C SER A 111 19.67 1.69 4.59
N ALA A 112 20.23 2.60 5.41
CA ALA A 112 20.20 2.51 6.87
C ALA A 112 18.84 2.88 7.46
N ASN A 113 17.99 3.59 6.71
CA ASN A 113 16.67 4.00 7.15
C ASN A 113 15.59 2.98 6.73
N PRO A 114 15.03 2.19 7.67
CA PRO A 114 14.05 1.16 7.34
C PRO A 114 12.77 1.73 6.70
N ARG A 115 12.40 2.98 7.00
CA ARG A 115 11.26 3.63 6.35
C ARG A 115 11.54 3.91 4.87
N ALA A 116 12.75 4.37 4.55
CA ALA A 116 13.14 4.65 3.17
C ALA A 116 13.13 3.36 2.34
N VAL A 117 13.69 2.28 2.89
CA VAL A 117 13.63 0.94 2.27
C VAL A 117 12.20 0.47 2.10
N MET A 118 11.34 0.58 3.13
CA MET A 118 9.95 0.15 3.02
C MET A 118 9.16 0.93 1.95
N VAL A 119 9.37 2.24 1.85
CA VAL A 119 8.77 3.06 0.78
C VAL A 119 9.25 2.60 -0.59
N TYR A 120 10.55 2.34 -0.74
CA TYR A 120 11.11 1.80 -1.98
C TYR A 120 10.48 0.46 -2.36
N VAL A 121 10.36 -0.49 -1.43
CA VAL A 121 9.71 -1.79 -1.67
C VAL A 121 8.25 -1.62 -2.09
N CYS A 122 7.50 -0.72 -1.44
CA CYS A 122 6.11 -0.43 -1.81
C CYS A 122 6.00 0.22 -3.20
N ARG A 123 6.97 1.05 -3.61
CA ARG A 123 7.05 1.58 -4.98
C ARG A 123 7.32 0.47 -5.98
N THR A 124 8.21 -0.47 -5.68
CA THR A 124 8.48 -1.64 -6.54
C THR A 124 7.23 -2.49 -6.72
N PHE A 125 6.44 -2.69 -5.67
CA PHE A 125 5.11 -3.33 -5.78
C PHE A 125 4.20 -2.59 -6.76
N LEU A 126 4.06 -1.28 -6.58
CA LEU A 126 3.17 -0.47 -7.44
C LEU A 126 3.65 -0.43 -8.90
N HIS A 127 4.95 -0.26 -9.13
CA HIS A 127 5.55 -0.30 -10.47
C HIS A 127 5.38 -1.66 -11.14
N GLY A 128 5.47 -2.75 -10.38
CA GLY A 128 5.25 -4.10 -10.89
C GLY A 128 3.86 -4.32 -11.51
N ILE A 129 2.86 -3.52 -11.13
CA ILE A 129 1.52 -3.55 -11.72
C ILE A 129 1.54 -3.06 -13.17
N TYR A 130 2.35 -2.04 -13.48
CA TYR A 130 2.50 -1.56 -14.85
C TYR A 130 3.15 -2.62 -15.75
N ASP A 131 4.15 -3.33 -15.22
CA ASP A 131 4.81 -4.44 -15.94
C ASP A 131 3.88 -5.64 -16.11
N MET A 132 3.05 -5.94 -15.11
CA MET A 132 2.00 -6.95 -15.19
C MET A 132 1.04 -6.64 -16.36
N VAL A 133 0.49 -5.43 -16.43
CA VAL A 133 -0.43 -5.01 -17.51
C VAL A 133 0.26 -5.05 -18.86
N ARG A 134 1.50 -4.56 -18.95
CA ARG A 134 2.32 -4.60 -20.16
C ARG A 134 2.54 -6.04 -20.64
N THR A 135 2.76 -6.98 -19.73
CA THR A 135 2.97 -8.40 -20.03
C THR A 135 1.70 -9.04 -20.58
N LEU A 136 0.57 -8.89 -19.89
CA LEU A 136 -0.73 -9.40 -20.34
C LEU A 136 -1.13 -8.83 -21.71
N THR A 137 -0.87 -7.55 -21.94
CA THR A 137 -1.15 -6.88 -23.21
C THR A 137 -0.27 -7.43 -24.35
N LYS A 138 1.03 -7.65 -24.09
CA LYS A 138 1.95 -8.20 -25.09
C LYS A 138 1.68 -9.65 -25.45
N ALA A 139 1.17 -10.44 -24.50
CA ALA A 139 0.82 -11.83 -24.71
C ALA A 139 -0.54 -12.02 -25.40
N ASP A 140 -1.29 -10.92 -25.64
CA ASP A 140 -2.68 -10.96 -26.12
C ASP A 140 -3.62 -11.75 -25.18
N GLU A 141 -3.30 -11.75 -23.88
CA GLU A 141 -4.04 -12.47 -22.82
C GLU A 141 -4.92 -11.54 -21.98
N MET A 142 -5.15 -10.29 -22.43
CA MET A 142 -5.89 -9.29 -21.67
C MET A 142 -7.41 -9.58 -21.68
N THR A 143 -7.83 -10.50 -20.83
CA THR A 143 -9.25 -10.80 -20.54
C THR A 143 -9.59 -10.42 -19.09
N PRO A 144 -10.88 -10.16 -18.77
CA PRO A 144 -11.30 -9.88 -17.40
C PRO A 144 -10.91 -10.98 -16.41
N GLU A 145 -11.06 -12.25 -16.81
CA GLU A 145 -10.73 -13.42 -15.99
C GLU A 145 -9.24 -13.49 -15.73
N LYS A 146 -8.41 -13.32 -16.79
CA LYS A 146 -6.96 -13.39 -16.65
C LYS A 146 -6.40 -12.24 -15.85
N LEU A 147 -6.95 -11.04 -16.04
CA LEU A 147 -6.61 -9.88 -15.23
C LEU A 147 -6.94 -10.14 -13.75
N SER A 148 -8.14 -10.62 -13.44
CA SER A 148 -8.52 -10.91 -12.06
C SER A 148 -7.65 -11.99 -11.43
N GLU A 149 -7.33 -13.06 -12.16
CA GLU A 149 -6.43 -14.12 -11.69
C GLU A 149 -5.03 -13.54 -11.38
N THR A 150 -4.51 -12.71 -12.28
CA THR A 150 -3.19 -12.10 -12.13
C THR A 150 -3.16 -11.11 -10.97
N VAL A 151 -4.19 -10.27 -10.80
CA VAL A 151 -4.33 -9.36 -9.65
C VAL A 151 -4.26 -10.13 -8.33
N ASN A 152 -5.06 -11.19 -8.19
CA ASN A 152 -5.10 -11.99 -6.96
C ASN A 152 -3.76 -12.71 -6.72
N SER A 153 -3.15 -13.26 -7.78
CA SER A 153 -1.86 -13.96 -7.68
C SER A 153 -0.72 -13.00 -7.30
N THR A 154 -0.70 -11.79 -7.87
CA THR A 154 0.25 -10.74 -7.52
C THR A 154 0.06 -10.30 -6.08
N ALA A 155 -1.18 -10.05 -5.64
CA ALA A 155 -1.46 -9.68 -4.25
C ALA A 155 -0.98 -10.78 -3.28
N ALA A 156 -1.33 -12.04 -3.52
CA ALA A 156 -0.90 -13.17 -2.69
C ALA A 156 0.63 -13.29 -2.61
N LEU A 157 1.35 -13.15 -3.74
CA LEU A 157 2.81 -13.16 -3.76
C LEU A 157 3.40 -12.04 -2.88
N TRP A 158 2.85 -10.83 -2.98
CA TRP A 158 3.32 -9.69 -2.19
C TRP A 158 2.90 -9.78 -0.72
N THR A 159 1.75 -10.39 -0.39
CA THR A 159 1.38 -10.73 0.99
C THR A 159 2.41 -11.66 1.62
N LEU A 160 2.90 -12.67 0.89
CA LEU A 160 3.97 -13.54 1.39
C LEU A 160 5.24 -12.73 1.70
N ARG A 161 5.68 -11.88 0.77
CA ARG A 161 6.85 -11.00 0.97
C ARG A 161 6.66 -10.07 2.19
N PHE A 162 5.51 -9.42 2.31
CA PHE A 162 5.19 -8.50 3.41
C PHE A 162 4.85 -9.19 4.73
N THR A 163 4.76 -10.52 4.77
CA THR A 163 4.66 -11.30 6.01
C THR A 163 5.97 -12.01 6.37
N GLY A 164 7.05 -11.74 5.63
CA GLY A 164 8.35 -12.41 5.80
C GLY A 164 8.34 -13.90 5.45
N ARG A 165 7.27 -14.38 4.78
CA ARG A 165 7.16 -15.75 4.33
C ARG A 165 7.74 -15.88 2.92
N ARG A 166 8.60 -16.87 2.73
CA ARG A 166 9.13 -17.19 1.40
C ARG A 166 8.19 -18.17 0.70
N THR A 167 8.09 -18.04 -0.62
CA THR A 167 7.33 -18.95 -1.51
C THR A 167 7.88 -20.39 -1.52
N ASP A 168 8.93 -20.69 -0.74
CA ASP A 168 9.56 -22.02 -0.61
C ASP A 168 8.62 -23.11 -0.04
N LYS A 169 7.35 -22.80 0.23
CA LYS A 169 6.33 -23.75 0.74
C LYS A 169 4.95 -23.58 0.10
N LEU A 170 4.88 -23.41 -1.22
CA LEU A 170 3.68 -23.76 -1.98
C LEU A 170 3.99 -25.05 -2.76
N ASN A 171 3.99 -26.17 -2.03
CA ASN A 171 3.93 -27.53 -2.59
C ASN A 171 2.56 -28.12 -2.28
#